data_AF-A0A355UAQ8-F1
#
_entry.id   AF-A0A355UAQ8-F1
#
_cell.length_a   1.000
_cell.length_b   1.000
_cell.length_c   1.000
_cell.angle_alpha   90.00
_cell.angle_beta   90.00
_cell.angle_gamma   90.00
#
_symmetry.space_group_name_H-M   'P 1'
#
loop_
_entity.id
_entity.type
_entity.pdbx_description
1 polymer ?
#
loop_
_entity_poly.entity_id
_entity_poly.type
_entity_poly.pdbx_seq_one_letter_code
_entity_poly.pdbx_strand_id
1 'polypeptide(L)'
;MSLQQEQRMLKALNENRNYHAIQIITTNQNFEDRYGGSVSAFFRSLKNGLYSVNGITNRDYFKGISGVYFSLEDLDSYEIIIVYDTTIKRLHKVQVITRLRKLLGYDIEVNFGPLDEYLSRINEMMGIRRRSQYFGDNYFKKLDSEKSLR
;
A
#
# COMPACT_ATOMS: atom_id res chain seq x y z
N MET A 1 -11.66 9.73 -5.49
CA MET A 1 -12.10 10.08 -4.12
C MET A 1 -12.09 11.59 -3.97
N SER A 2 -12.83 12.17 -3.02
CA SER A 2 -12.70 13.60 -2.73
C SER A 2 -11.53 13.88 -1.79
N LEU A 3 -10.90 15.05 -1.92
CA LEU A 3 -9.77 15.49 -1.08
C LEU A 3 -10.06 15.37 0.43
N GLN A 4 -11.30 15.65 0.83
CA GLN A 4 -11.72 15.52 2.23
C GLN A 4 -11.78 14.06 2.70
N GLN A 5 -12.12 13.12 1.83
CA GLN A 5 -12.14 11.69 2.17
C GLN A 5 -10.72 11.16 2.37
N GLU A 6 -9.78 11.57 1.51
CA GLU A 6 -8.36 11.22 1.62
C GLU A 6 -7.74 11.75 2.92
N GLN A 7 -7.99 13.02 3.26
CA GLN A 7 -7.53 13.62 4.50
C GLN A 7 -8.11 12.95 5.76
N ARG A 8 -9.39 12.56 5.73
CA ARG A 8 -10.03 11.84 6.83
C ARG A 8 -9.44 10.43 7.01
N MET A 9 -9.16 9.74 5.90
CA MET A 9 -8.54 8.41 5.94
C MET A 9 -7.13 8.47 6.50
N LEU A 10 -6.30 9.43 6.05
CA LEU A 10 -4.96 9.64 6.59
C LEU A 10 -4.98 9.95 8.09
N LYS A 11 -5.92 10.79 8.52
CA LYS A 11 -6.08 11.11 9.93
C LYS A 11 -6.43 9.86 10.75
N ALA A 12 -7.38 9.06 10.27
CA ALA A 12 -7.78 7.81 10.94
C ALA A 12 -6.65 6.77 11.00
N LEU A 13 -5.79 6.74 9.97
CA LEU A 13 -4.61 5.88 9.93
C LEU A 13 -3.54 6.31 10.94
N ASN A 14 -3.28 7.63 11.06
CA ASN A 14 -2.28 8.18 12.00
C ASN A 14 -2.67 8.05 13.48
N GLU A 15 -3.96 7.93 13.80
CA GLU A 15 -4.43 7.88 15.19
C GLU A 15 -4.28 6.49 15.84
N ASN A 16 -4.10 5.42 15.07
CA ASN A 16 -4.06 4.05 15.59
C ASN A 16 -2.68 3.38 15.39
N ARG A 17 -1.93 3.28 16.50
CA ARG A 17 -0.60 2.65 16.56
C ARG A 17 -0.60 1.14 16.36
N ASN A 18 -1.78 0.50 16.35
CA ASN A 18 -1.88 -0.96 16.19
C ASN A 18 -1.95 -1.39 14.72
N TYR A 19 -1.93 -0.44 13.78
CA TYR A 19 -1.88 -0.76 12.36
C TYR A 19 -0.48 -1.20 11.94
N HIS A 20 -0.45 -2.30 11.19
CA HIS A 20 0.75 -2.77 10.49
C HIS A 20 0.47 -2.77 9.00
N ALA A 21 1.55 -2.74 8.21
CA ALA A 21 1.49 -2.80 6.76
C ALA A 21 2.16 -4.07 6.22
N ILE A 22 1.65 -4.52 5.07
CA ILE A 22 2.27 -5.51 4.19
C ILE A 22 2.48 -4.80 2.86
N GLN A 23 3.73 -4.61 2.47
CA GLN A 23 4.08 -4.10 1.14
C GLN A 23 4.42 -5.27 0.24
N ILE A 24 3.90 -5.25 -0.97
CA ILE A 24 4.06 -6.26 -2.00
C ILE A 24 4.56 -5.53 -3.24
N ILE A 25 5.72 -5.93 -3.76
CA ILE A 25 6.27 -5.39 -5.00
C ILE A 25 6.40 -6.55 -6.00
N THR A 26 5.88 -6.33 -7.19
CA THR A 26 5.95 -7.24 -8.35
C THR A 26 6.18 -6.43 -9.61
N THR A 27 6.39 -7.06 -10.76
CA THR A 27 6.37 -6.36 -12.05
C THR A 27 4.93 -6.15 -12.55
N ASN A 28 4.74 -5.12 -13.38
CA ASN A 28 3.46 -4.87 -14.07
C ASN A 28 3.04 -6.08 -14.91
N GLN A 29 3.98 -6.64 -15.68
CA GLN A 29 3.72 -7.81 -16.52
C GLN A 29 3.20 -9.01 -15.71
N ASN A 30 3.84 -9.33 -14.58
CA ASN A 30 3.40 -10.46 -13.75
C ASN A 30 2.01 -10.22 -13.14
N PHE A 31 1.69 -8.97 -12.80
CA PHE A 31 0.37 -8.63 -12.30
C PHE A 31 -0.70 -8.72 -13.39
N GLU A 32 -0.38 -8.25 -14.61
CA GLU A 32 -1.22 -8.34 -15.80
C GLU A 32 -1.51 -9.80 -16.17
N ASP A 33 -0.47 -10.64 -16.26
CA ASP A 33 -0.60 -12.05 -16.63
C ASP A 33 -1.51 -12.83 -15.67
N ARG A 34 -1.55 -12.45 -14.40
CA ARG A 34 -2.28 -13.17 -13.35
C ARG A 34 -3.67 -12.62 -13.09
N TYR A 35 -3.87 -11.32 -13.26
CA TYR A 35 -5.07 -10.63 -12.82
C TYR A 35 -5.65 -9.65 -13.85
N GLY A 36 -5.06 -9.53 -15.05
CA GLY A 36 -5.48 -8.59 -16.10
C GLY A 36 -5.50 -7.15 -15.60
N GLY A 37 -4.49 -6.77 -14.81
CA GLY A 37 -4.36 -5.45 -14.19
C GLY A 37 -5.34 -5.19 -13.05
N SER A 38 -6.23 -6.14 -12.74
CA SER A 38 -7.31 -5.92 -11.79
C SER A 38 -6.91 -6.21 -10.34
N VAL A 39 -6.65 -5.15 -9.58
CA VAL A 39 -6.46 -5.22 -8.10
C VAL A 39 -7.66 -5.88 -7.41
N SER A 40 -8.87 -5.62 -7.89
CA SER A 40 -10.08 -6.26 -7.39
C SER A 40 -10.09 -7.76 -7.62
N ALA A 41 -9.56 -8.26 -8.74
CA ALA A 41 -9.40 -9.70 -8.99
C ALA A 41 -8.33 -10.32 -8.07
N PHE A 42 -7.23 -9.61 -7.83
CA PHE A 42 -6.22 -10.00 -6.85
C PHE A 42 -6.83 -10.15 -5.45
N PHE A 43 -7.54 -9.13 -4.93
CA PHE A 43 -8.14 -9.22 -3.59
C PHE A 43 -9.25 -10.27 -3.49
N ARG A 44 -10.01 -10.50 -4.56
CA ARG A 44 -10.95 -11.63 -4.60
C ARG A 44 -10.21 -12.96 -4.46
N SER A 45 -9.07 -13.14 -5.11
CA SER A 45 -8.25 -14.35 -4.98
C SER A 45 -7.57 -14.47 -3.61
N LEU A 46 -7.16 -13.34 -3.04
CA LEU A 46 -6.55 -13.27 -1.71
C LEU A 46 -7.57 -13.57 -0.59
N LYS A 47 -8.79 -13.04 -0.66
CA LYS A 47 -9.82 -13.22 0.38
C LYS A 47 -10.75 -14.41 0.13
N ASN A 48 -10.97 -14.81 -1.11
CA ASN A 48 -11.94 -15.87 -1.44
C ASN A 48 -11.32 -17.08 -2.13
N GLY A 49 -10.00 -17.07 -2.38
CA GLY A 49 -9.31 -18.18 -3.01
C GLY A 49 -9.39 -19.47 -2.21
N LEU A 50 -9.53 -20.59 -2.92
CA LEU A 50 -9.48 -21.93 -2.35
C LEU A 50 -8.04 -22.39 -2.06
N TYR A 51 -7.04 -21.60 -2.44
CA TYR A 51 -5.64 -21.88 -2.13
C TYR A 51 -5.45 -22.07 -0.63
N SER A 52 -4.92 -23.23 -0.26
CA SER A 52 -4.66 -23.61 1.11
C SER A 52 -3.17 -23.67 1.40
N VAL A 53 -2.84 -23.31 2.65
CA VAL A 53 -1.53 -23.54 3.26
C VAL A 53 -1.83 -24.18 4.61
N ASN A 54 -1.21 -25.32 4.88
CA ASN A 54 -1.46 -26.14 6.08
C ASN A 54 -2.95 -26.47 6.30
N GLY A 55 -3.67 -26.80 5.22
CA GLY A 55 -5.10 -27.14 5.28
C GLY A 55 -6.05 -25.94 5.49
N ILE A 56 -5.54 -24.73 5.73
CA ILE A 56 -6.35 -23.53 5.93
C ILE A 56 -6.47 -22.77 4.62
N THR A 57 -7.69 -22.53 4.13
CA THR A 57 -7.94 -21.74 2.92
C THR A 57 -7.56 -20.28 3.12
N ASN A 58 -7.31 -19.56 2.03
CA ASN A 58 -7.13 -18.11 2.07
C ASN A 58 -8.36 -17.41 2.68
N ARG A 59 -9.57 -17.91 2.39
CA ARG A 59 -10.81 -17.39 2.98
C ARG A 59 -10.79 -17.43 4.50
N ASP A 60 -10.43 -18.56 5.08
CA ASP A 60 -10.40 -18.71 6.54
C ASP A 60 -9.21 -17.95 7.14
N TYR A 61 -8.06 -17.98 6.45
CA TYR A 61 -6.85 -17.32 6.92
C TYR A 61 -6.98 -15.79 6.94
N PHE A 62 -7.56 -15.18 5.90
CA PHE A 62 -7.75 -13.72 5.84
C PHE A 62 -9.11 -13.26 6.41
N LYS A 63 -9.94 -14.19 6.92
CA LYS A 63 -11.20 -13.87 7.62
C LYS A 63 -10.93 -12.95 8.81
N GLY A 64 -11.77 -11.92 8.93
CA GLY A 64 -11.72 -10.95 10.04
C GLY A 64 -10.67 -9.85 9.85
N ILE A 65 -9.92 -9.84 8.75
CA ILE A 65 -9.00 -8.73 8.46
C ILE A 65 -9.81 -7.55 7.92
N SER A 66 -9.89 -6.50 8.74
CA SER A 66 -10.28 -5.15 8.34
C SER A 66 -9.03 -4.31 8.10
N GLY A 67 -9.08 -3.50 7.06
CA GLY A 67 -7.93 -2.75 6.60
C GLY A 67 -8.23 -1.95 5.34
N VAL A 68 -7.23 -1.21 4.89
CA VAL A 68 -7.24 -0.47 3.63
C VAL A 68 -6.06 -0.93 2.78
N TYR A 69 -6.14 -0.73 1.47
CA TYR A 69 -5.00 -0.97 0.60
C TYR A 69 -4.75 0.24 -0.30
N PHE A 70 -3.50 0.35 -0.71
CA PHE A 70 -3.00 1.31 -1.68
C PHE A 70 -2.29 0.52 -2.78
N SER A 71 -2.46 0.94 -4.02
CA SER A 71 -1.75 0.34 -5.15
C SER A 71 -1.23 1.44 -6.05
N LEU A 72 0.01 1.28 -6.51
CA LEU A 72 0.66 2.19 -7.44
C LEU A 72 1.32 1.38 -8.56
N GLU A 73 1.03 1.79 -9.78
CA GLU A 73 1.71 1.30 -10.97
C GLU A 73 2.78 2.33 -11.34
N ASP A 74 4.04 1.91 -11.40
CA ASP A 74 5.17 2.67 -11.92
C ASP A 74 5.61 2.08 -13.28
N LEU A 75 6.68 2.57 -13.90
CA LEU A 75 7.14 2.14 -15.24
C LEU A 75 7.24 0.61 -15.41
N ASP A 76 7.93 -0.07 -14.48
CA ASP A 76 8.16 -1.53 -14.55
C ASP A 76 7.63 -2.31 -13.34
N SER A 77 7.15 -1.60 -12.32
CA SER A 77 6.80 -2.18 -11.03
C SER A 77 5.37 -1.87 -10.61
N TYR A 78 4.72 -2.89 -10.05
CA TYR A 78 3.42 -2.81 -9.43
C TYR A 78 3.58 -2.98 -7.91
N GLU A 79 3.19 -1.95 -7.16
CA GLU A 79 3.31 -1.94 -5.70
C GLU A 79 1.93 -1.95 -5.04
N ILE A 80 1.75 -2.77 -4.01
CA ILE A 80 0.55 -2.82 -3.17
C ILE A 80 0.96 -2.69 -1.70
N ILE A 81 0.36 -1.76 -0.97
CA ILE A 81 0.47 -1.66 0.49
C ILE A 81 -0.87 -2.00 1.11
N ILE A 82 -0.93 -3.05 1.93
CA ILE A 82 -2.11 -3.45 2.70
C ILE A 82 -1.89 -3.04 4.15
N VAL A 83 -2.73 -2.13 4.67
CA VAL A 83 -2.75 -1.74 6.08
C VAL A 83 -3.83 -2.52 6.82
N TYR A 84 -3.50 -3.13 7.94
CA TYR A 84 -4.41 -3.96 8.72
C TYR A 84 -4.23 -3.78 10.23
N ASP A 85 -5.32 -3.99 10.99
CA ASP A 85 -5.32 -3.87 12.45
C ASP A 85 -4.80 -5.15 13.12
N THR A 86 -3.69 -5.04 13.85
CA THR A 86 -3.11 -6.19 14.57
C THR A 86 -3.84 -6.57 15.85
N THR A 87 -4.70 -5.71 16.40
CA THR A 87 -5.55 -6.04 17.57
C THR A 87 -6.67 -7.00 17.20
N ILE A 88 -7.14 -6.94 15.95
CA ILE A 88 -8.19 -7.83 15.45
C ILE A 88 -7.59 -9.17 15.02
N LYS A 89 -6.48 -9.13 14.27
CA LYS A 89 -5.81 -10.36 13.84
C LYS A 89 -4.32 -10.13 13.59
N ARG A 90 -3.49 -10.92 14.27
CA ARG A 90 -2.06 -11.00 13.97
C ARG A 90 -1.82 -12.00 12.84
N LEU A 91 -1.10 -11.58 11.81
CA LEU A 91 -0.78 -12.41 10.66
C LEU A 91 0.62 -12.99 10.79
N HIS A 92 0.75 -14.29 10.52
CA HIS A 92 2.04 -14.96 10.53
C HIS A 92 2.79 -14.64 9.23
N LYS A 93 3.92 -13.93 9.32
CA LYS A 93 4.68 -13.43 8.15
C LYS A 93 4.95 -14.50 7.10
N VAL A 94 5.49 -15.65 7.52
CA VAL A 94 5.80 -16.76 6.59
C VAL A 94 4.56 -17.27 5.87
N GLN A 95 3.42 -17.39 6.56
CA GLN A 95 2.20 -17.89 5.91
C GLN A 95 1.65 -16.87 4.92
N VAL A 96 1.73 -15.57 5.23
CA VAL A 96 1.37 -14.50 4.30
C VAL A 96 2.25 -14.57 3.06
N ILE A 97 3.57 -14.63 3.21
CA ILE A 97 4.52 -14.73 2.08
C ILE A 97 4.21 -15.95 1.21
N THR A 98 4.04 -17.13 1.80
CA THR A 98 3.72 -18.35 1.05
C THR A 98 2.41 -18.21 0.27
N ARG A 99 1.38 -17.62 0.87
CA ARG A 99 0.09 -17.39 0.20
C ARG A 99 0.20 -16.38 -0.93
N LEU A 100 0.93 -15.29 -0.71
CA LEU A 100 1.19 -14.28 -1.74
C LEU A 100 2.00 -14.88 -2.90
N ARG A 101 3.03 -15.69 -2.63
CA ARG A 101 3.81 -16.37 -3.67
C ARG A 101 2.99 -17.38 -4.48
N LYS A 102 2.02 -18.05 -3.86
CA LYS A 102 1.07 -18.90 -4.62
C LYS A 102 0.20 -18.09 -5.58
N LEU A 103 -0.14 -16.86 -5.20
CA LEU A 103 -1.00 -15.98 -5.98
C LEU A 103 -0.22 -15.26 -7.09
N LEU A 104 0.92 -14.66 -6.75
CA LEU A 104 1.71 -13.77 -7.58
C LEU A 104 3.00 -14.41 -8.13
N GLY A 105 3.31 -15.65 -7.77
CA GLY A 105 4.58 -16.29 -8.16
C GLY A 105 5.71 -16.03 -7.16
N TYR A 106 6.86 -16.66 -7.39
CA TYR A 106 8.00 -16.60 -6.46
C TYR A 106 8.79 -15.29 -6.55
N ASP A 107 8.73 -14.62 -7.68
CA ASP A 107 9.46 -13.39 -7.98
C ASP A 107 8.67 -12.16 -7.51
N ILE A 108 8.47 -12.09 -6.19
CA ILE A 108 7.86 -10.94 -5.51
C ILE A 108 8.68 -10.57 -4.29
N GLU A 109 8.72 -9.27 -4.00
CA GLU A 109 9.21 -8.75 -2.73
C GLU A 109 8.02 -8.54 -1.78
N VAL A 110 8.18 -8.95 -0.52
CA VAL A 110 7.15 -8.78 0.51
C VAL A 110 7.78 -8.27 1.79
N ASN A 111 7.44 -7.04 2.16
CA ASN A 111 7.94 -6.37 3.37
C ASN A 111 6.81 -6.21 4.40
N PHE A 112 7.18 -6.21 5.69
CA PHE A 112 6.26 -6.06 6.81
C PHE A 112 6.83 -5.08 7.81
N GLY A 113 5.99 -4.18 8.32
CA GLY A 113 6.38 -3.28 9.38
C GLY A 113 5.18 -2.56 10.02
N PRO A 114 5.43 -1.78 11.08
CA PRO A 114 4.44 -0.86 11.62
C PRO A 114 4.01 0.16 10.55
N LEU A 115 2.78 0.67 10.66
CA LEU A 115 2.25 1.64 9.69
C LEU A 115 3.16 2.88 9.52
N ASP A 116 3.78 3.35 10.60
CA ASP A 116 4.60 4.58 10.62
C ASP A 116 5.74 4.55 9.59
N GLU A 117 6.33 3.37 9.32
CA GLU A 117 7.40 3.19 8.32
C GLU A 117 6.90 3.36 6.88
N TYR A 118 5.59 3.16 6.65
CA TYR A 118 4.97 3.21 5.32
C TYR A 118 4.17 4.49 5.06
N LEU A 119 3.94 5.33 6.08
CA LEU A 119 3.14 6.55 5.94
C LEU A 119 3.67 7.47 4.84
N SER A 120 5.00 7.64 4.73
CA SER A 120 5.59 8.46 3.66
C SER A 120 5.25 7.90 2.28
N ARG A 121 5.38 6.58 2.09
CA ARG A 121 5.08 5.92 0.81
C ARG A 121 3.59 5.94 0.49
N ILE A 122 2.72 5.71 1.48
CA ILE A 122 1.26 5.83 1.33
C ILE A 122 0.88 7.26 0.93
N ASN A 123 1.50 8.29 1.53
CA ASN A 123 1.28 9.69 1.15
C ASN A 123 1.72 9.98 -0.29
N GLU A 124 2.83 9.38 -0.76
CA GLU A 124 3.27 9.46 -2.15
C GLU A 124 2.27 8.79 -3.09
N MET A 125 1.82 7.57 -2.77
CA MET A 125 0.81 6.83 -3.55
C MET A 125 -0.51 7.59 -3.65
N MET A 126 -0.89 8.31 -2.59
CA MET A 126 -2.07 9.16 -2.58
C MET A 126 -1.82 10.57 -3.13
N GLY A 127 -0.61 10.88 -3.59
CA GLY A 127 -0.33 12.11 -4.33
C GLY A 127 -0.27 13.38 -3.48
N ILE A 128 -0.07 13.32 -2.16
CA ILE A 128 0.26 14.52 -1.37
C ILE A 128 1.76 14.86 -1.47
N ARG A 129 2.23 14.98 -2.69
CA ARG A 129 3.22 15.99 -3.08
C ARG A 129 2.71 16.60 -4.37
N ARG A 130 1.76 17.53 -4.21
CA ARG A 130 1.49 18.55 -5.22
C ARG A 130 2.84 19.15 -5.55
N ARG A 131 3.41 18.84 -6.72
CA ARG A 131 4.57 19.55 -7.26
C ARG A 131 4.11 20.98 -7.54
N SER A 132 4.03 21.82 -6.51
CA SER A 132 3.89 23.25 -6.68
C SER A 132 5.25 23.76 -7.14
N GLN A 133 5.44 23.78 -8.45
CA GLN A 133 6.47 24.60 -9.06
C GLN A 133 5.91 26.03 -9.14
N TYR A 134 6.57 26.96 -8.47
CA TYR A 134 6.36 28.38 -8.74
C TYR A 134 7.08 28.69 -10.05
N PHE A 135 6.42 29.41 -10.94
CA PHE A 135 7.01 29.94 -12.17
C PHE A 135 6.81 31.46 -12.22
N GLY A 136 7.66 32.16 -12.96
CA GLY A 136 7.64 33.63 -13.06
C GLY A 136 7.97 34.34 -11.75
N ASP A 137 7.44 35.55 -11.58
CA ASP A 137 7.82 36.48 -10.48
C ASP A 137 7.63 35.91 -9.07
N ASN A 138 6.75 34.92 -8.89
CA ASN A 138 6.53 34.25 -7.61
C ASN A 138 7.65 33.27 -7.23
N TYR A 139 8.47 32.80 -8.19
CA TYR A 139 9.67 32.00 -7.90
C TYR A 139 10.78 32.87 -7.27
N PHE A 140 10.99 34.08 -7.79
CA PHE A 140 12.05 35.00 -7.36
C PHE A 140 11.76 35.64 -6.00
N LYS A 141 10.50 36.01 -5.71
CA LYS A 141 10.11 36.57 -4.39
C LYS A 141 10.40 35.64 -3.21
N LYS A 142 10.33 34.33 -3.43
CA LYS A 142 10.59 33.34 -2.38
C LYS A 142 12.10 33.14 -2.13
N LEU A 143 12.90 33.16 -3.19
CA LEU A 143 14.38 33.14 -3.09
C LEU A 143 14.92 34.34 -2.29
N ASP A 144 14.34 35.52 -2.48
CA ASP A 144 14.72 36.72 -1.74
C ASP A 144 14.30 36.65 -0.26
N SER A 145 13.14 36.07 0.05
CA SER A 145 12.71 35.83 1.43
C SER A 145 13.61 34.84 2.19
N GLU A 146 14.19 33.85 1.48
CA GLU A 146 15.05 32.83 2.08
C GLU A 146 16.50 33.31 2.25
N LYS A 147 16.96 34.28 1.45
CA LYS A 147 18.25 34.96 1.64
C LYS A 147 18.25 35.96 2.79
N SER A 148 17.10 36.52 3.16
CA SER A 148 16.98 37.45 4.29
C SER A 148 17.01 36.78 5.68
N LEU A 149 17.11 35.45 5.73
CA LEU A 149 17.16 34.64 6.95
C LEU A 149 18.55 34.00 7.21
N ARG A 150 19.58 34.44 6.47
CA ARG A 150 21.00 34.18 6.74
C ARG A 150 21.74 35.50 6.90
#